data_AF-A0A6A5XBN0-F1
#
_entry.id   AF-A0A6A5XBN0-F1
#
_cell.length_a   1.000
_cell.length_b   1.000
_cell.length_c   1.000
_cell.angle_alpha   90.00
_cell.angle_beta   90.00
_cell.angle_gamma   90.00
#
_symmetry.space_group_name_H-M   'P 1'
#
loop_
_entity.id
_entity.type
_entity.pdbx_description
1 polymer ?
#
loop_
_entity_poly.entity_id
_entity_poly.type
_entity_poly.pdbx_seq_one_letter_code
_entity_poly.pdbx_strand_id
1 'polypeptide(L)'
;HLIQPHSPRTDVFSRLIVNNTLSTDFQYIRDILGVSGTTLWSKSYPIYSPSDPDLICGRSTFPLRNPGIQTAVIRAGDDVSFMLSTPEIKGEPQGYIFHNGPGQVFLSRLPDGVRELGEYDGAGDWFKIAYQG
;
A
#
# COMPACT_ATOMS: atom_id res chain seq x y z
N HIS A 1 30.04 -14.75 -18.29
CA HIS A 1 28.65 -14.23 -18.26
C HIS A 1 27.81 -15.14 -17.37
N LEU A 2 27.61 -14.76 -16.10
CA LEU A 2 26.70 -15.48 -15.20
C LEU A 2 25.33 -14.81 -15.29
N ILE A 3 24.34 -15.57 -15.73
CA ILE A 3 22.93 -15.17 -15.68
C ILE A 3 22.56 -15.11 -14.19
N GLN A 4 22.44 -13.90 -13.65
CA GLN A 4 21.84 -13.72 -12.32
C GLN A 4 20.33 -13.97 -12.44
N PRO A 5 19.73 -14.73 -11.49
CA PRO A 5 18.30 -14.98 -11.49
C PRO A 5 17.58 -13.64 -11.39
N HIS A 6 16.55 -13.47 -12.22
CA HIS A 6 15.75 -12.26 -12.25
C HIS A 6 15.23 -11.95 -10.85
N SER A 7 15.63 -10.79 -10.31
CA SER A 7 15.02 -10.23 -9.11
C SER A 7 13.53 -10.07 -9.41
N PRO A 8 12.62 -10.67 -8.62
CA PRO A 8 11.21 -10.34 -8.73
C PRO A 8 11.10 -8.86 -8.42
N ARG A 9 10.84 -8.06 -9.46
CA ARG A 9 10.53 -6.64 -9.30
C ARG A 9 9.14 -6.56 -8.69
N THR A 10 9.01 -5.88 -7.58
CA THR A 10 7.82 -5.99 -6.73
C THR A 10 7.63 -4.64 -6.07
N ASP A 11 6.39 -4.17 -6.05
CA ASP A 11 6.05 -2.77 -5.80
C ASP A 11 5.33 -2.62 -4.44
N VAL A 12 5.63 -1.55 -3.70
CA VAL A 12 4.93 -1.21 -2.45
C VAL A 12 4.39 0.21 -2.56
N PHE A 13 3.07 0.38 -2.46
CA PHE A 13 2.48 1.71 -2.31
C PHE A 13 2.69 2.19 -0.88
N SER A 14 3.62 3.10 -0.66
CA SER A 14 3.98 3.60 0.68
C SER A 14 3.71 5.08 0.87
N ARG A 15 3.44 5.82 -0.21
CA ARG A 15 3.25 7.28 -0.17
C ARG A 15 1.92 7.66 -0.78
N LEU A 16 1.27 8.62 -0.15
CA LEU A 16 0.06 9.26 -0.62
C LEU A 16 0.44 10.56 -1.35
N ILE A 17 -0.26 10.86 -2.44
CA ILE A 17 -0.22 12.15 -3.11
C ILE A 17 -1.61 12.76 -3.01
N VAL A 18 -1.70 13.97 -2.47
CA VAL A 18 -2.96 14.74 -2.42
C VAL A 18 -2.70 16.09 -3.06
N ASN A 19 -3.46 16.44 -4.11
CA ASN A 19 -3.28 17.70 -4.84
C ASN A 19 -1.79 18.00 -5.17
N ASN A 20 -1.11 17.01 -5.76
CA ASN A 20 0.32 17.01 -6.12
C ASN A 20 1.33 17.13 -4.96
N THR A 21 0.89 17.06 -3.71
CA THR A 21 1.78 17.04 -2.54
C THR A 21 2.10 15.60 -2.16
N LEU A 22 3.36 15.21 -2.29
CA LEU A 22 3.85 13.87 -1.95
C LEU A 22 4.15 13.74 -0.46
N SER A 23 3.63 12.69 0.17
CA SER A 23 3.94 12.33 1.57
C SER A 23 5.29 11.63 1.72
N THR A 24 5.80 11.53 2.95
CA THR A 24 6.90 10.60 3.26
C THR A 24 6.39 9.14 3.30
N ASP A 25 7.31 8.17 3.24
CA ASP A 25 6.96 6.75 3.34
C ASP A 25 6.21 6.44 4.63
N PHE A 26 5.06 5.78 4.49
CA PHE A 26 4.19 5.32 5.57
C PHE A 26 3.68 6.43 6.49
N GLN A 27 3.70 7.69 6.03
CA GLN A 27 3.11 8.82 6.76
C GLN A 27 1.60 8.64 6.92
N TYR A 28 0.92 8.31 5.82
CA TYR A 28 -0.54 8.12 5.75
C TYR A 28 -0.94 6.71 5.30
N ILE A 29 0.05 5.83 5.05
CA ILE A 29 -0.16 4.46 4.60
C ILE A 29 0.25 3.50 5.72
N ARG A 30 -0.56 2.46 5.96
CA ARG A 30 -0.24 1.41 6.95
C ARG A 30 1.01 0.67 6.52
N ASP A 31 1.94 0.51 7.44
CA ASP A 31 3.12 -0.30 7.17
C ASP A 31 2.78 -1.80 7.21
N ILE A 32 3.35 -2.55 6.26
CA ILE A 32 3.11 -3.98 6.07
C ILE A 32 4.32 -4.81 6.53
N LEU A 33 4.12 -6.05 6.96
CA LEU A 33 5.22 -7.01 7.12
C LEU A 33 5.70 -7.54 5.78
N GLY A 34 7.01 -7.77 5.69
CA GLY A 34 7.58 -8.55 4.61
C GLY A 34 7.62 -10.04 4.91
N VAL A 35 7.79 -10.84 3.87
CA VAL A 35 7.87 -12.32 3.98
C VAL A 35 9.09 -12.79 4.77
N SER A 36 10.14 -11.95 4.88
CA SER A 36 11.39 -12.31 5.56
C SER A 36 12.13 -11.09 6.13
N GLY A 37 11.40 -10.19 6.81
CA GLY A 37 11.98 -9.02 7.48
C GLY A 37 11.25 -7.72 7.18
N THR A 38 11.90 -6.58 7.45
CA THR A 38 11.30 -5.24 7.40
C THR A 38 11.79 -4.36 6.23
N THR A 39 12.55 -4.92 5.29
CA THR A 39 13.00 -4.16 4.12
C THR A 39 11.86 -3.91 3.14
N LEU A 40 11.92 -2.85 2.32
CA LEU A 40 10.95 -2.63 1.26
C LEU A 40 10.86 -3.83 0.30
N TRP A 41 12.00 -4.46 0.03
CA TRP A 41 12.06 -5.67 -0.78
C TRP A 41 11.26 -6.82 -0.13
N SER A 42 11.40 -7.09 1.17
CA SER A 42 10.65 -8.19 1.79
C SER A 42 9.15 -7.92 1.82
N LYS A 43 8.76 -6.64 1.93
CA LYS A 43 7.35 -6.17 1.92
C LYS A 43 6.67 -6.30 0.57
N SER A 44 7.44 -6.22 -0.51
CA SER A 44 6.92 -6.15 -1.87
C SER A 44 6.37 -7.48 -2.43
N TYR A 45 6.57 -8.60 -1.73
CA TYR A 45 6.03 -9.89 -2.14
C TYR A 45 4.49 -9.91 -2.13
N PRO A 46 3.85 -10.33 -3.25
CA PRO A 46 2.40 -10.26 -3.38
C PRO A 46 1.68 -11.24 -2.45
N ILE A 47 0.37 -11.03 -2.33
CA ILE A 47 -0.57 -11.96 -1.71
C ILE A 47 -1.24 -12.73 -2.84
N TYR A 48 -1.14 -14.06 -2.81
CA TYR A 48 -1.58 -14.91 -3.92
C TYR A 48 -2.99 -15.45 -3.76
N SER A 49 -3.47 -15.61 -2.53
CA SER A 49 -4.78 -16.19 -2.27
C SER A 49 -5.84 -15.10 -2.14
N PRO A 50 -6.97 -15.20 -2.87
CA PRO A 50 -8.09 -14.28 -2.69
C PRO A 50 -8.82 -14.46 -1.35
N SER A 51 -8.58 -15.56 -0.65
CA SER A 51 -9.14 -15.82 0.68
C SER A 51 -8.17 -15.45 1.82
N ASP A 52 -7.03 -14.85 1.49
CA ASP A 52 -6.06 -14.41 2.49
C ASP A 52 -6.61 -13.16 3.21
N PRO A 53 -6.73 -13.16 4.55
CA PRO A 53 -7.19 -11.98 5.28
C PRO A 53 -6.29 -10.75 5.08
N ASP A 54 -5.00 -10.94 4.77
CA ASP A 54 -4.09 -9.84 4.48
C ASP A 54 -4.43 -9.13 3.15
N LEU A 55 -5.35 -9.64 2.33
CA LEU A 55 -5.76 -8.99 1.07
C LEU A 55 -6.46 -7.64 1.30
N ILE A 56 -7.03 -7.41 2.49
CA ILE A 56 -7.81 -6.20 2.80
C ILE A 56 -6.92 -4.95 2.82
N CYS A 57 -5.85 -4.97 3.61
CA CYS A 57 -4.95 -3.82 3.82
C CYS A 57 -3.46 -4.17 3.64
N GLY A 58 -3.14 -5.42 3.30
CA GLY A 58 -1.78 -5.92 3.13
C GLY A 58 -1.24 -6.70 4.33
N ARG A 59 -0.03 -7.25 4.09
CA ARG A 59 0.91 -7.91 5.00
C ARG A 59 0.73 -7.68 6.50
N SER A 60 -0.10 -8.41 7.26
CA SER A 60 -0.18 -8.29 8.73
C SER A 60 -0.31 -6.83 9.22
N THR A 61 -1.13 -6.03 8.55
CA THR A 61 -1.32 -4.60 8.91
C THR A 61 -2.12 -4.37 10.19
N PHE A 62 -2.82 -5.40 10.68
CA PHE A 62 -3.59 -5.34 11.90
C PHE A 62 -3.10 -6.39 12.93
N PRO A 63 -2.88 -6.01 14.21
CA PRO A 63 -2.97 -4.64 14.76
C PRO A 63 -1.95 -3.70 14.11
N LEU A 64 -2.28 -2.40 14.09
CA LEU A 64 -1.50 -1.35 13.41
C LEU A 64 -0.01 -1.41 13.80
N ARG A 65 0.88 -1.49 12.81
CA ARG A 65 2.33 -1.69 13.02
C ARG A 65 3.15 -0.41 13.15
N ASN A 66 2.69 0.69 12.56
CA ASN A 66 3.31 2.00 12.66
C ASN A 66 2.44 2.91 13.54
N PRO A 67 2.62 2.90 14.88
CA PRO A 67 1.75 3.65 15.80
C PRO A 67 1.79 5.17 15.61
N GLY A 68 2.78 5.69 14.87
CA GLY A 68 2.85 7.10 14.46
C GLY A 68 2.18 7.41 13.12
N ILE A 69 1.39 6.48 12.55
CA ILE A 69 0.64 6.74 11.31
C ILE A 69 -0.25 7.98 11.50
N GLN A 70 -0.30 8.82 10.48
CA GLN A 70 -1.15 9.99 10.45
C GLN A 70 -2.41 9.70 9.63
N THR A 71 -3.46 10.47 9.89
CA THR A 71 -4.66 10.50 9.06
C THR A 71 -4.60 11.71 8.14
N ALA A 72 -4.71 11.50 6.83
CA ALA A 72 -4.80 12.59 5.86
C ALA A 72 -6.21 13.19 5.88
N VAL A 73 -6.31 14.51 5.95
CA VAL A 73 -7.57 15.23 5.73
C VAL A 73 -7.68 15.56 4.25
N ILE A 74 -8.63 14.93 3.56
CA ILE A 74 -8.85 15.08 2.12
C ILE A 74 -10.27 15.56 1.90
N ARG A 75 -10.46 16.57 1.06
CA ARG A 75 -11.80 17.07 0.73
C ARG A 75 -12.40 16.19 -0.36
N ALA A 76 -13.70 15.94 -0.28
CA ALA A 76 -14.38 15.25 -1.37
C ALA A 76 -14.21 16.04 -2.69
N GLY A 77 -13.76 15.34 -3.72
CA GLY A 77 -13.42 15.95 -5.02
C GLY A 77 -11.94 16.32 -5.20
N ASP A 78 -11.11 16.24 -4.15
CA ASP A 78 -9.65 16.37 -4.31
C ASP A 78 -9.07 15.20 -5.12
N ASP A 79 -8.00 15.48 -5.87
CA ASP A 79 -7.24 14.44 -6.56
C ASP A 79 -6.31 13.72 -5.57
N VAL A 80 -6.41 12.39 -5.57
CA VAL A 80 -5.59 11.50 -4.74
C VAL A 80 -4.88 10.49 -5.62
N SER A 81 -3.62 10.21 -5.31
CA SER A 81 -2.82 9.19 -5.98
C SER A 81 -1.88 8.51 -4.99
N PHE A 82 -1.25 7.43 -5.43
CA PHE A 82 -0.26 6.69 -4.65
C PHE A 82 1.07 6.66 -5.40
N MET A 83 2.16 6.72 -4.66
CA MET A 83 3.50 6.53 -5.22
C MET A 83 4.14 5.28 -4.61
N LEU A 84 4.85 4.55 -5.48
CA LEU A 84 5.64 3.41 -5.09
C LEU A 84 6.82 3.85 -4.24
N SER A 85 7.07 3.18 -3.11
CA SER A 85 8.40 3.17 -2.52
C SER A 85 9.31 2.41 -3.46
N THR A 86 10.48 2.96 -3.73
CA THR A 86 11.48 2.33 -4.56
C THR A 86 12.21 1.28 -3.73
N PRO A 87 12.01 -0.03 -3.91
CA PRO A 87 13.10 -0.93 -3.59
C PRO A 87 14.25 -0.52 -4.52
N GLU A 88 15.29 0.10 -3.96
CA GLU A 88 16.50 0.40 -4.72
C GLU A 88 17.05 -0.91 -5.27
N ILE A 89 16.99 -1.08 -6.59
CA ILE A 89 17.68 -2.16 -7.27
C ILE A 89 18.80 -1.51 -8.07
N LYS A 90 20.04 -1.68 -7.58
CA LYS A 90 21.25 -1.16 -8.24
C LYS A 90 21.32 0.37 -8.37
N GLY A 91 20.71 1.10 -7.43
CA GLY A 91 20.83 2.56 -7.35
C GLY A 91 19.86 3.37 -8.22
N GLU A 92 18.92 2.71 -8.91
CA GLU A 92 17.91 3.39 -9.73
C GLU A 92 16.52 3.32 -9.07
N PRO A 93 15.85 4.46 -8.87
CA PRO A 93 14.48 4.50 -8.35
C PRO A 93 13.49 4.00 -9.40
N GLN A 94 12.87 2.85 -9.15
CA GLN A 94 11.74 2.38 -9.98
C GLN A 94 10.43 3.02 -9.50
N GLY A 95 10.00 4.08 -10.17
CA GLY A 95 8.77 4.83 -9.86
C GLY A 95 7.53 4.39 -10.63
N TYR A 96 7.49 3.17 -11.19
CA TYR A 96 6.38 2.68 -12.01
C TYR A 96 6.08 1.20 -11.77
N ILE A 97 4.80 0.84 -11.90
CA ILE A 97 4.31 -0.55 -11.81
C ILE A 97 4.80 -1.31 -13.04
N PHE A 98 5.61 -2.34 -12.84
CA PHE A 98 6.21 -3.09 -13.96
C PHE A 98 5.32 -4.21 -14.48
N HIS A 99 4.47 -4.78 -13.62
CA HIS A 99 3.65 -5.94 -13.97
C HIS A 99 2.36 -5.52 -14.67
N ASN A 100 2.01 -6.27 -15.70
CA ASN A 100 0.72 -6.13 -16.35
C ASN A 100 -0.38 -6.63 -15.41
N GLY A 101 -1.41 -5.82 -15.23
CA GLY A 101 -2.58 -6.16 -14.44
C GLY A 101 -3.43 -4.94 -14.16
N PRO A 102 -4.66 -5.13 -13.68
CA PRO A 102 -5.53 -4.01 -13.37
C PRO A 102 -5.10 -3.31 -12.07
N GLY A 103 -5.06 -1.98 -12.12
CA GLY A 103 -5.04 -1.12 -10.94
C GLY A 103 -6.46 -0.85 -10.45
N GLN A 104 -6.68 -0.93 -9.14
CA GLN A 104 -7.99 -0.72 -8.52
C GLN A 104 -7.83 0.08 -7.23
N VAL A 105 -8.75 1.00 -6.97
CA VAL A 105 -8.80 1.76 -5.72
C VAL A 105 -10.19 1.65 -5.12
N PHE A 106 -10.23 1.41 -3.81
CA PHE A 106 -11.45 1.25 -3.05
C PHE A 106 -11.44 2.18 -1.84
N LEU A 107 -12.63 2.57 -1.40
CA LEU A 107 -12.83 3.22 -0.12
C LEU A 107 -13.74 2.35 0.75
N SER A 108 -13.52 2.45 2.05
CA SER A 108 -14.41 1.88 3.05
C SER A 108 -14.66 2.89 4.14
N ARG A 109 -15.93 3.01 4.54
CA ARG A 109 -16.34 3.91 5.60
C ARG A 109 -16.02 3.25 6.95
N LEU A 110 -15.50 4.05 7.87
CA LEU A 110 -15.31 3.63 9.26
C LEU A 110 -16.68 3.22 9.87
N PRO A 111 -16.81 1.99 10.43
CA PRO A 111 -18.05 1.55 11.05
C PRO A 111 -18.46 2.42 12.24
N ASP A 112 -19.76 2.50 12.51
CA ASP A 112 -20.28 3.22 13.67
C ASP A 112 -19.69 2.62 14.97
N GLY A 113 -19.16 3.48 15.84
CA GLY A 113 -18.56 3.08 17.12
C GLY A 113 -17.05 2.88 17.11
N VAL A 114 -16.41 2.75 15.94
CA VAL A 114 -14.95 2.84 15.82
C VAL A 114 -14.57 4.31 15.81
N ARG A 115 -13.72 4.74 16.75
CA ARG A 115 -13.40 6.17 16.93
C ARG A 115 -12.15 6.57 16.17
N GLU A 116 -11.20 5.66 16.05
CA GLU A 116 -9.89 5.92 15.47
C GLU A 116 -9.62 5.02 14.26
N LEU A 117 -9.05 5.57 13.20
CA LEU A 117 -8.66 4.78 12.01
C LEU A 117 -7.62 3.69 12.32
N GLY A 118 -6.85 3.84 13.40
CA GLY A 118 -5.89 2.83 13.85
C GLY A 118 -6.54 1.57 14.41
N GLU A 119 -7.81 1.65 14.84
CA GLU A 119 -8.58 0.53 15.40
C GLU A 119 -9.34 -0.24 14.31
N TYR A 120 -9.45 0.32 13.11
CA TYR A 120 -10.22 -0.25 12.02
C TYR A 120 -9.44 -1.35 11.29
N ASP A 121 -9.91 -2.59 11.33
CA ASP A 121 -9.29 -3.74 10.66
C ASP A 121 -9.65 -3.85 9.16
N GLY A 122 -10.61 -3.05 8.67
CA GLY A 122 -11.09 -3.10 7.29
C GLY A 122 -12.33 -3.97 7.09
N ALA A 123 -13.01 -4.40 8.17
CA ALA A 123 -14.21 -5.26 8.11
C ALA A 123 -15.51 -4.56 7.66
N GLY A 124 -15.48 -3.28 7.31
CA GLY A 124 -16.64 -2.55 6.79
C GLY A 124 -16.88 -2.78 5.30
N ASP A 125 -17.90 -2.10 4.77
CA ASP A 125 -18.24 -2.20 3.36
C ASP A 125 -17.21 -1.47 2.48
N TRP A 126 -16.83 -2.10 1.37
CA TRP A 126 -15.90 -1.55 0.39
C TRP A 126 -16.63 -1.21 -0.91
N PHE A 127 -16.33 -0.04 -1.47
CA PHE A 127 -16.79 0.35 -2.81
C PHE A 127 -15.62 0.85 -3.64
N LYS A 128 -15.65 0.52 -4.93
CA LYS A 128 -14.60 0.90 -5.89
C LYS A 128 -14.77 2.35 -6.30
N ILE A 129 -13.68 3.11 -6.34
CA ILE A 129 -13.65 4.51 -6.79
C ILE A 129 -12.82 4.74 -8.05
N ALA A 130 -11.92 3.82 -8.40
CA ALA A 130 -11.13 3.88 -9.63
C ALA A 130 -10.77 2.49 -10.16
N TYR A 131 -10.58 2.40 -11.46
CA TYR A 131 -10.15 1.19 -12.19
C TYR A 131 -9.32 1.59 -13.41
N GLN A 132 -8.22 0.87 -13.64
CA GLN A 132 -7.40 0.94 -14.84
C GLN A 132 -7.02 -0.50 -15.21
N GLY A 133 -7.36 -0.99 -16.40
CA GLY A 133 -7.06 -2.36 -16.80
C GLY A 133 -7.57 -2.68 -18.20
#